data_AF-A0A9W6INU2-F1
#
_entry.id   AF-A0A9W6INU2-F1
#
_cell.length_a   1.000
_cell.length_b   1.000
_cell.length_c   1.000
_cell.angle_alpha   90.00
_cell.angle_beta   90.00
_cell.angle_gamma   90.00
#
_symmetry.space_group_name_H-M   'P 1'
#
loop_
_entity.id
_entity.type
_entity.pdbx_description
1 polymer ?
#
loop_
_entity_poly.entity_id
_entity_poly.type
_entity_poly.pdbx_seq_one_letter_code
_entity_poly.pdbx_strand_id
1 'polypeptide(L)'
;MPAANVAAQVRTSLASLKASDLKDAQIMEVLKLAHQLTDTMKLFFSSLDQSICQEFNYIADYISRTRDEIAALRPNDIKTERIPSAGVELEAVVGDTEKATETIMSAAEAVLCEDATDYDEYRANVEARMMTIIEACSFQDLAGQRVSKVVNSLRHVESRVSRFAEVMGVRDADGYESEAEKAEKARAEKNLLNGPAIGGPETSQDDIDAMFADAGGAAPDLDQSSIDSLFD
;
A
#
# COMPACT_ATOMS: atom_id res chain seq x y z
N MET A 1 43.46 15.77 -6.89
CA MET A 1 43.22 16.47 -8.17
C MET A 1 42.19 15.67 -8.95
N PRO A 2 41.21 16.28 -9.63
CA PRO A 2 40.19 15.53 -10.35
C PRO A 2 40.84 14.68 -11.46
N ALA A 3 40.41 13.43 -11.63
CA ALA A 3 40.94 12.49 -12.63
C ALA A 3 41.00 13.09 -14.05
N ALA A 4 40.10 14.02 -14.37
CA ALA A 4 40.09 14.78 -15.62
C ALA A 4 41.37 15.62 -15.86
N ASN A 5 41.95 16.22 -14.81
CA ASN A 5 43.19 17.00 -14.93
C ASN A 5 44.41 16.11 -15.19
N VAL A 6 44.46 14.93 -14.55
CA VAL A 6 45.55 13.96 -14.75
C VAL A 6 45.46 13.37 -16.16
N ALA A 7 44.26 13.01 -16.61
CA ALA A 7 44.03 12.53 -17.97
C ALA A 7 44.36 13.58 -19.05
N ALA A 8 44.05 14.86 -18.80
CA ALA A 8 44.44 15.96 -19.68
C ALA A 8 45.97 16.13 -19.74
N GLN A 9 46.64 16.10 -18.59
CA GLN A 9 48.09 16.21 -18.50
C GLN A 9 48.81 15.03 -19.19
N VAL A 10 48.31 13.80 -19.01
CA VAL A 10 48.81 12.60 -19.72
C VAL A 10 48.62 12.73 -21.24
N ARG A 11 47.45 13.22 -21.71
CA ARG A 11 47.23 13.49 -23.15
C ARG A 11 48.18 14.54 -23.69
N THR A 12 48.41 15.62 -22.96
CA THR A 12 49.34 16.69 -23.37
C THR A 12 50.77 16.18 -23.45
N SER A 13 51.22 15.38 -22.47
CA SER A 13 52.53 14.73 -22.51
C SER A 13 52.66 13.76 -23.68
N LEU A 14 51.65 12.91 -23.94
CA LEU A 14 51.62 11.99 -25.09
C LEU A 14 51.60 12.73 -26.45
N ALA A 15 50.91 13.86 -26.54
CA ALA A 15 50.88 14.68 -27.74
C ALA A 15 52.24 15.36 -28.00
N SER A 16 52.91 15.84 -26.96
CA SER A 16 54.28 16.37 -27.00
C SER A 16 55.30 15.29 -27.43
N LEU A 17 55.15 14.08 -26.90
CA LEU A 17 55.89 12.88 -27.28
C LEU A 17 55.75 12.57 -28.79
N LYS A 18 54.51 12.56 -29.29
CA LYS A 18 54.19 12.25 -30.69
C LYS A 18 54.70 13.31 -31.68
N ALA A 19 54.85 14.56 -31.23
CA ALA A 19 55.34 15.67 -32.03
C ALA A 19 56.89 15.75 -32.09
N SER A 20 57.60 14.94 -31.29
CA SER A 20 59.06 14.92 -31.26
C SER A 20 59.60 14.11 -32.44
N ASP A 21 60.45 14.71 -33.28
CA ASP A 21 61.07 14.02 -34.44
C ASP A 21 62.20 13.09 -33.96
N LEU A 22 62.00 11.79 -34.14
CA LEU A 22 62.88 10.73 -33.63
C LEU A 22 64.01 10.35 -34.61
N LYS A 23 64.07 10.97 -35.79
CA LYS A 23 64.98 10.56 -36.88
C LYS A 23 66.47 10.76 -36.58
N ASP A 24 66.83 11.66 -35.66
CA ASP A 24 68.21 11.92 -35.19
C ASP A 24 68.31 11.97 -33.65
N ALA A 25 67.42 11.27 -32.93
CA ALA A 25 67.34 11.37 -31.47
C ALA A 25 68.58 10.77 -30.78
N GLN A 26 69.22 11.55 -29.91
CA GLN A 26 70.31 11.04 -29.07
C GLN A 26 69.74 10.02 -28.06
N ILE A 27 70.51 8.97 -27.71
CA ILE A 27 70.10 7.94 -26.73
C ILE A 27 69.57 8.57 -25.44
N MET A 28 70.14 9.71 -25.02
CA MET A 28 69.73 10.46 -23.83
C MET A 28 68.31 11.07 -23.94
N GLU A 29 67.87 11.44 -25.15
CA GLU A 29 66.52 11.95 -25.41
C GLU A 29 65.48 10.83 -25.34
N VAL A 30 65.77 9.68 -25.94
CA VAL A 30 64.93 8.48 -25.84
C VAL A 30 64.78 8.03 -24.38
N LEU A 31 65.85 8.13 -23.58
CA LEU A 31 65.83 7.75 -22.17
C LEU A 31 65.05 8.76 -21.29
N LYS A 32 65.16 10.06 -21.57
CA LYS A 32 64.28 11.09 -20.97
C LYS A 32 62.81 10.85 -21.30
N LEU A 33 62.53 10.48 -22.54
CA LEU A 33 61.20 10.19 -23.04
C LEU A 33 60.56 8.98 -22.33
N ALA A 34 61.33 7.91 -22.18
CA ALA A 34 60.92 6.73 -21.42
C ALA A 34 60.69 7.06 -19.93
N HIS A 35 61.51 7.93 -19.33
CA HIS A 35 61.31 8.40 -17.96
C HIS A 35 60.01 9.20 -17.81
N GLN A 36 59.76 10.16 -18.71
CA GLN A 36 58.53 10.94 -18.72
C GLN A 36 57.27 10.07 -18.88
N LEU A 37 57.32 9.07 -19.77
CA LEU A 37 56.23 8.11 -19.95
C LEU A 37 55.99 7.29 -18.66
N THR A 38 57.07 6.85 -18.01
CA THR A 38 57.00 6.09 -16.75
C THR A 38 56.38 6.94 -15.63
N ASP A 39 56.76 8.21 -15.52
CA ASP A 39 56.21 9.13 -14.51
C ASP A 39 54.74 9.46 -14.77
N THR A 40 54.34 9.64 -16.04
CA THR A 40 52.92 9.82 -16.38
C THR A 40 52.10 8.56 -16.13
N MET A 41 52.63 7.37 -16.41
CA MET A 41 51.96 6.10 -16.07
C MET A 41 51.77 5.96 -14.55
N LYS A 42 52.79 6.29 -13.74
CA LYS A 42 52.67 6.27 -12.27
C LYS A 42 51.56 7.20 -11.76
N LEU A 43 51.47 8.41 -12.30
CA LEU A 43 50.42 9.37 -11.95
C LEU A 43 49.04 8.88 -12.36
N PHE A 44 48.91 8.31 -13.57
CA PHE A 44 47.66 7.73 -14.05
C PHE A 44 47.20 6.57 -13.15
N PHE A 45 48.07 5.60 -12.86
CA PHE A 45 47.71 4.46 -12.00
C PHE A 45 47.38 4.90 -10.57
N SER A 46 48.09 5.88 -10.01
CA SER A 46 47.76 6.42 -8.69
C SER A 46 46.37 7.07 -8.66
N SER A 47 46.00 7.78 -9.74
CA SER A 47 44.66 8.38 -9.86
C SER A 47 43.56 7.34 -10.06
N LEU A 48 43.85 6.28 -10.83
CA LEU A 48 42.93 5.17 -11.06
C LEU A 48 42.71 4.38 -9.77
N ASP A 49 43.77 4.08 -9.04
CA ASP A 49 43.72 3.37 -7.75
C ASP A 49 42.90 4.17 -6.74
N GLN A 50 43.14 5.49 -6.63
CA GLN A 50 42.34 6.34 -5.76
C GLN A 50 40.87 6.40 -6.17
N SER A 51 40.56 6.45 -7.46
CA SER A 51 39.19 6.42 -7.97
C SER A 51 38.51 5.08 -7.66
N ILE A 52 39.19 3.97 -7.92
CA ILE A 52 38.66 2.62 -7.66
C ILE A 52 38.43 2.41 -6.16
N CYS A 53 39.38 2.83 -5.31
CA CYS A 53 39.19 2.80 -3.86
C CYS A 53 38.01 3.65 -3.41
N GLN A 54 37.80 4.83 -4.00
CA GLN A 54 36.64 5.67 -3.69
C GLN A 54 35.31 4.99 -4.08
N GLU A 55 35.25 4.41 -5.28
CA GLU A 55 34.06 3.67 -5.74
C GLU A 55 33.78 2.43 -4.86
N PHE A 56 34.81 1.66 -4.49
CA PHE A 56 34.61 0.51 -3.60
C PHE A 56 34.16 0.93 -2.20
N ASN A 57 34.71 2.02 -1.64
CA ASN A 57 34.25 2.55 -0.36
C ASN A 57 32.80 3.04 -0.47
N TYR A 58 32.45 3.72 -1.57
CA TYR A 58 31.08 4.14 -1.82
C TYR A 58 30.11 2.95 -1.88
N ILE A 59 30.46 1.89 -2.61
CA ILE A 59 29.65 0.67 -2.70
C ILE A 59 29.56 -0.02 -1.32
N ALA A 60 30.66 -0.11 -0.58
CA ALA A 60 30.68 -0.72 0.74
C ALA A 60 29.79 0.05 1.73
N ASP A 61 29.87 1.39 1.73
CA ASP A 61 29.01 2.26 2.53
C ASP A 61 27.55 2.11 2.13
N TYR A 62 27.27 2.06 0.82
CA TYR A 62 25.92 1.86 0.30
C TYR A 62 25.33 0.50 0.71
N ILE A 63 26.10 -0.59 0.61
CA ILE A 63 25.68 -1.93 1.05
C ILE A 63 25.46 -1.95 2.56
N SER A 64 26.33 -1.30 3.34
CA SER A 64 26.18 -1.22 4.80
C SER A 64 24.89 -0.49 5.16
N ARG A 65 24.64 0.69 4.58
CA ARG A 65 23.40 1.45 4.79
C ARG A 65 22.16 0.65 4.39
N THR A 66 22.22 -0.01 3.23
CA THR A 66 21.14 -0.87 2.74
C THR A 66 20.83 -2.00 3.74
N ARG A 67 21.86 -2.67 4.25
CA ARG A 67 21.70 -3.74 5.26
C ARG A 67 21.08 -3.20 6.54
N ASP A 68 21.49 -2.02 6.99
CA ASP A 68 20.99 -1.41 8.23
C ASP A 68 19.51 -1.01 8.08
N GLU A 69 19.10 -0.50 6.92
CA GLU A 69 17.68 -0.23 6.63
C GLU A 69 16.83 -1.49 6.47
N ILE A 70 17.34 -2.54 5.82
CA ILE A 70 16.67 -3.85 5.76
C ILE A 70 16.47 -4.42 7.17
N ALA A 71 17.47 -4.28 8.04
CA ALA A 71 17.35 -4.70 9.43
C ALA A 71 16.29 -3.88 10.18
N ALA A 72 16.25 -2.57 9.94
CA ALA A 72 15.29 -1.66 10.58
C ALA A 72 13.83 -1.84 10.11
N LEU A 73 13.61 -2.35 8.90
CA LEU A 73 12.29 -2.81 8.42
C LEU A 73 11.72 -3.90 9.35
N ARG A 74 12.60 -4.69 10.01
CA ARG A 74 12.26 -5.86 10.82
C ARG A 74 11.25 -6.77 10.10
N PRO A 75 11.58 -7.28 8.90
CA PRO A 75 10.65 -8.05 8.07
C PRO A 75 10.11 -9.32 8.76
N ASN A 76 10.92 -9.93 9.63
CA ASN A 76 10.48 -11.07 10.43
C ASN A 76 9.36 -10.67 11.43
N ASP A 77 9.48 -9.54 12.12
CA ASP A 77 8.46 -9.00 13.04
C ASP A 77 7.12 -8.75 12.30
N ILE A 78 7.21 -8.22 11.09
CA ILE A 78 6.04 -7.98 10.23
C ILE A 78 5.38 -9.31 9.84
N LYS A 79 6.18 -10.29 9.40
CA LYS A 79 5.72 -11.59 8.91
C LYS A 79 5.18 -12.50 10.03
N THR A 80 5.83 -12.53 11.19
CA THR A 80 5.52 -13.52 12.24
C THR A 80 4.56 -12.99 13.30
N GLU A 81 4.48 -11.67 13.50
CA GLU A 81 3.74 -11.09 14.62
C GLU A 81 2.67 -10.10 14.13
N ARG A 82 3.06 -9.03 13.41
CA ARG A 82 2.13 -7.93 13.06
C ARG A 82 1.01 -8.37 12.13
N ILE A 83 1.33 -8.99 11.00
CA ILE A 83 0.32 -9.42 10.03
C ILE A 83 -0.54 -10.57 10.59
N PRO A 84 0.04 -11.63 11.18
CA PRO A 84 -0.76 -12.70 11.80
C PRO A 84 -1.65 -12.18 12.92
N SER A 85 -1.15 -11.30 13.81
CA SER A 85 -1.96 -10.72 14.87
C SER A 85 -3.12 -9.89 14.33
N ALA A 86 -2.91 -9.11 13.26
CA ALA A 86 -3.99 -8.37 12.61
C ALA A 86 -5.05 -9.33 12.03
N GLY A 87 -4.62 -10.45 11.43
CA GLY A 87 -5.52 -11.49 10.94
C GLY A 87 -6.39 -12.08 12.04
N VAL A 88 -5.79 -12.45 13.18
CA VAL A 88 -6.52 -12.99 14.34
C VAL A 88 -7.54 -11.97 14.88
N GLU A 89 -7.18 -10.69 14.94
CA GLU A 89 -8.12 -9.66 15.38
C GLU A 89 -9.30 -9.50 14.42
N LEU A 90 -9.06 -9.54 13.10
CA LEU A 90 -10.15 -9.49 12.10
C LEU A 90 -11.05 -10.73 12.15
N GLU A 91 -10.48 -11.92 12.34
CA GLU A 91 -11.26 -13.15 12.48
C GLU A 91 -12.11 -13.13 13.75
N ALA A 92 -11.57 -12.59 14.85
CA ALA A 92 -12.31 -12.38 16.07
C ALA A 92 -13.42 -11.33 15.93
N VAL A 93 -13.20 -10.26 15.15
CA VAL A 93 -14.28 -9.31 14.79
C VAL A 93 -15.41 -10.08 14.14
N VAL A 94 -15.14 -10.85 13.08
CA VAL A 94 -16.16 -11.61 12.34
C VAL A 94 -16.93 -12.53 13.29
N GLY A 95 -16.23 -13.34 14.08
CA GLY A 95 -16.89 -14.26 15.02
C GLY A 95 -17.70 -13.57 16.12
N ASP A 96 -17.25 -12.43 16.63
CA ASP A 96 -17.99 -11.65 17.63
C ASP A 96 -19.25 -11.00 17.00
N THR A 97 -19.16 -10.50 15.76
CA THR A 97 -20.34 -10.02 14.99
C THR A 97 -21.35 -11.13 14.72
N GLU A 98 -20.89 -12.31 14.33
CA GLU A 98 -21.77 -13.44 14.00
C GLU A 98 -22.59 -13.86 15.22
N LYS A 99 -21.93 -14.07 16.37
CA LYS A 99 -22.59 -14.41 17.63
C LYS A 99 -23.59 -13.35 18.08
N ALA A 100 -23.22 -12.08 17.96
CA ALA A 100 -24.10 -11.00 18.35
C ALA A 100 -25.32 -10.91 17.41
N THR A 101 -25.12 -11.10 16.11
CA THR A 101 -26.20 -11.12 15.13
C THR A 101 -27.14 -12.30 15.37
N GLU A 102 -26.60 -13.50 15.65
CA GLU A 102 -27.39 -14.67 16.04
C GLU A 102 -28.23 -14.40 17.29
N THR A 103 -27.65 -13.74 18.30
CA THR A 103 -28.35 -13.35 19.53
C THR A 103 -29.48 -12.35 19.25
N ILE A 104 -29.22 -11.34 18.42
CA ILE A 104 -30.21 -10.32 18.03
C ILE A 104 -31.37 -10.96 17.27
N MET A 105 -31.08 -11.80 16.28
CA MET A 105 -32.09 -12.51 15.50
C MET A 105 -32.92 -13.45 16.37
N SER A 106 -32.28 -14.25 17.22
CA SER A 106 -32.96 -15.16 18.15
C SER A 106 -33.90 -14.41 19.10
N ALA A 107 -33.46 -13.25 19.62
CA ALA A 107 -34.30 -12.44 20.50
C ALA A 107 -35.48 -11.80 19.76
N ALA A 108 -35.28 -11.36 18.51
CA ALA A 108 -36.34 -10.82 17.66
C ALA A 108 -37.36 -11.90 17.26
N GLU A 109 -36.91 -13.09 16.88
CA GLU A 109 -37.76 -14.25 16.59
C GLU A 109 -38.61 -14.64 17.80
N ALA A 110 -38.01 -14.68 19.00
CA ALA A 110 -38.75 -14.97 20.22
C ALA A 110 -39.89 -13.97 20.49
N VAL A 111 -39.68 -12.68 20.17
CA VAL A 111 -40.75 -11.66 20.28
C VAL A 111 -41.86 -11.88 19.25
N LEU A 112 -41.52 -12.29 18.03
CA LEU A 112 -42.50 -12.54 16.96
C LEU A 112 -43.34 -13.80 17.19
N CYS A 113 -42.77 -14.81 17.85
CA CYS A 113 -43.45 -16.06 18.19
C CYS A 113 -44.12 -16.05 19.57
N GLU A 114 -44.11 -14.92 20.28
CA GLU A 114 -44.72 -14.80 21.61
C GLU A 114 -46.26 -14.86 21.51
N ASP A 115 -46.85 -15.85 22.16
CA ASP A 115 -48.30 -16.13 22.13
C ASP A 115 -48.93 -15.97 23.53
N ALA A 116 -48.35 -15.08 24.35
CA ALA A 116 -48.83 -14.78 25.70
C ALA A 116 -50.24 -14.17 25.64
N THR A 117 -51.16 -14.76 26.40
CA THR A 117 -52.57 -14.33 26.47
C THR A 117 -52.77 -13.20 27.48
N ASP A 118 -51.83 -13.02 28.41
CA ASP A 118 -51.79 -11.91 29.36
C ASP A 118 -50.89 -10.78 28.82
N TYR A 119 -51.42 -9.56 28.84
CA TYR A 119 -50.74 -8.38 28.33
C TYR A 119 -49.52 -8.00 29.18
N ASP A 120 -49.60 -8.17 30.49
CA ASP A 120 -48.49 -7.82 31.39
C ASP A 120 -47.30 -8.80 31.21
N GLU A 121 -47.59 -10.08 30.99
CA GLU A 121 -46.60 -11.10 30.65
C GLU A 121 -45.97 -10.84 29.27
N TYR A 122 -46.78 -10.56 28.25
CA TYR A 122 -46.30 -10.19 26.91
C TYR A 122 -45.35 -8.98 26.98
N ARG A 123 -45.77 -7.91 27.66
CA ARG A 123 -44.97 -6.69 27.80
C ARG A 123 -43.63 -6.98 28.50
N ALA A 124 -43.63 -7.75 29.58
CA ALA A 124 -42.41 -8.10 30.29
C ALA A 124 -41.44 -8.92 29.42
N ASN A 125 -41.95 -9.89 28.65
CA ASN A 125 -41.13 -10.67 27.72
C ASN A 125 -40.53 -9.80 26.61
N VAL A 126 -41.32 -8.90 26.01
CA VAL A 126 -40.82 -7.96 25.00
C VAL A 126 -39.74 -7.04 25.56
N GLU A 127 -39.95 -6.45 26.74
CA GLU A 127 -38.94 -5.58 27.39
C GLU A 127 -37.63 -6.34 27.66
N ALA A 128 -37.70 -7.58 28.15
CA ALA A 128 -36.53 -8.41 28.41
C ALA A 128 -35.76 -8.76 27.11
N ARG A 129 -36.47 -9.09 26.03
CA ARG A 129 -35.86 -9.40 24.73
C ARG A 129 -35.25 -8.15 24.09
N MET A 130 -35.88 -6.99 24.23
CA MET A 130 -35.31 -5.73 23.75
C MET A 130 -34.05 -5.34 24.53
N MET A 131 -34.00 -5.57 25.84
CA MET A 131 -32.75 -5.41 26.61
C MET A 131 -31.66 -6.34 26.08
N THR A 132 -31.99 -7.61 25.80
CA THR A 132 -31.03 -8.57 25.21
C THR A 132 -30.47 -8.08 23.87
N ILE A 133 -31.32 -7.52 23.00
CA ILE A 133 -30.89 -6.95 21.71
C ILE A 133 -29.94 -5.77 21.92
N ILE A 134 -30.28 -4.84 22.82
CA ILE A 134 -29.45 -3.66 23.13
C ILE A 134 -28.09 -4.09 23.70
N GLU A 135 -28.08 -5.07 24.60
CA GLU A 135 -26.85 -5.63 25.17
C GLU A 135 -26.01 -6.32 24.09
N ALA A 136 -26.63 -7.10 23.20
CA ALA A 136 -25.93 -7.76 22.11
C ALA A 136 -25.24 -6.74 21.20
N CYS A 137 -25.90 -5.61 20.86
CA CYS A 137 -25.35 -4.52 20.04
C CYS A 137 -24.04 -3.92 20.59
N SER A 138 -23.69 -4.14 21.86
CA SER A 138 -22.38 -3.74 22.42
C SER A 138 -21.18 -4.41 21.72
N PHE A 139 -21.41 -5.46 20.91
CA PHE A 139 -20.38 -6.05 20.03
C PHE A 139 -19.69 -5.01 19.15
N GLN A 140 -20.38 -3.92 18.78
CA GLN A 140 -19.84 -2.88 17.92
C GLN A 140 -18.66 -2.16 18.56
N ASP A 141 -18.67 -1.95 19.88
CA ASP A 141 -17.54 -1.34 20.58
C ASP A 141 -16.31 -2.23 20.52
N LEU A 142 -16.49 -3.53 20.80
CA LEU A 142 -15.40 -4.51 20.74
C LEU A 142 -14.86 -4.65 19.31
N ALA A 143 -15.74 -4.69 18.31
CA ALA A 143 -15.36 -4.71 16.90
C ALA A 143 -14.56 -3.45 16.53
N GLY A 144 -15.01 -2.26 16.95
CA GLY A 144 -14.31 -0.99 16.71
C GLY A 144 -12.91 -0.95 17.34
N GLN A 145 -12.76 -1.45 18.57
CA GLN A 145 -11.46 -1.55 19.24
C GLN A 145 -10.50 -2.49 18.49
N ARG A 146 -10.98 -3.67 18.08
CA ARG A 146 -10.17 -4.65 17.33
C ARG A 146 -9.77 -4.11 15.95
N VAL A 147 -10.70 -3.52 15.20
CA VAL A 147 -10.41 -2.87 13.91
C VAL A 147 -9.37 -1.76 14.10
N SER A 148 -9.49 -0.95 15.16
CA SER A 148 -8.50 0.09 15.46
C SER A 148 -7.10 -0.49 15.70
N LYS A 149 -7.00 -1.63 16.40
CA LYS A 149 -5.73 -2.33 16.62
C LYS A 149 -5.12 -2.86 15.33
N VAL A 150 -5.94 -3.38 14.43
CA VAL A 150 -5.53 -3.81 13.07
C VAL A 150 -4.99 -2.62 12.27
N VAL A 151 -5.75 -1.54 12.19
CA VAL A 151 -5.37 -0.32 11.46
C VAL A 151 -4.05 0.24 12.00
N ASN A 152 -3.88 0.30 13.32
CA ASN A 152 -2.62 0.76 13.92
C ASN A 152 -1.44 -0.16 13.58
N SER A 153 -1.66 -1.47 13.53
CA SER A 153 -0.63 -2.42 13.13
C SER A 153 -0.22 -2.25 11.67
N LEU A 154 -1.19 -2.03 10.77
CA LEU A 154 -0.94 -1.78 9.35
C LEU A 154 -0.23 -0.44 9.12
N ARG A 155 -0.63 0.64 9.81
CA ARG A 155 0.06 1.94 9.76
C ARG A 155 1.53 1.85 10.18
N HIS A 156 1.82 0.99 11.15
CA HIS A 156 3.20 0.78 11.60
C HIS A 156 4.04 0.04 10.54
N VAL A 157 3.43 -0.93 9.86
CA VAL A 157 4.06 -1.62 8.72
C VAL A 157 4.29 -0.63 7.58
N GLU A 158 3.26 0.14 7.22
CA GLU A 158 3.31 1.19 6.19
C GLU A 158 4.46 2.17 6.46
N SER A 159 4.54 2.74 7.68
CA SER A 159 5.59 3.68 8.04
C SER A 159 7.01 3.11 7.86
N ARG A 160 7.22 1.84 8.20
CA ARG A 160 8.53 1.17 8.00
C ARG A 160 8.83 0.93 6.53
N VAL A 161 7.84 0.54 5.73
CA VAL A 161 7.98 0.31 4.29
C VAL A 161 8.23 1.62 3.55
N SER A 162 7.48 2.69 3.87
CA SER A 162 7.68 4.02 3.28
C SER A 162 9.07 4.56 3.54
N ARG A 163 9.57 4.44 4.78
CA ARG A 163 10.94 4.85 5.12
C ARG A 163 11.98 4.05 4.34
N PHE A 164 11.80 2.74 4.21
CA PHE A 164 12.68 1.89 3.42
C PHE A 164 12.70 2.30 1.94
N ALA A 165 11.53 2.56 1.34
CA ALA A 165 11.42 2.99 -0.05
C ALA A 165 12.11 4.34 -0.30
N GLU A 166 11.94 5.31 0.61
CA GLU A 166 12.57 6.62 0.55
C GLU A 166 14.10 6.53 0.58
N VAL A 167 14.67 5.75 1.51
CA VAL A 167 16.13 5.61 1.64
C VAL A 167 16.74 4.86 0.46
N MET A 168 16.04 3.85 -0.05
CA MET A 168 16.51 3.07 -1.19
C MET A 168 16.34 3.82 -2.53
N GLY A 169 15.66 4.97 -2.55
CA GLY A 169 15.35 5.70 -3.77
C GLY A 169 14.58 4.86 -4.79
N VAL A 170 13.88 3.83 -4.30
CA VAL A 170 13.09 2.92 -5.14
C VAL A 170 11.89 3.73 -5.59
N ARG A 171 11.96 4.22 -6.82
CA ARG A 171 10.76 4.56 -7.58
C ARG A 171 10.07 3.26 -7.91
N ASP A 172 8.74 3.25 -7.84
CA ASP A 172 7.96 2.13 -8.36
C ASP A 172 8.50 1.79 -9.75
N ALA A 173 9.12 0.61 -9.88
CA ALA A 173 9.23 0.02 -11.20
C ALA A 173 7.79 -0.19 -11.67
N ASP A 174 7.51 0.04 -12.96
CA ASP A 174 6.24 -0.38 -13.56
C ASP A 174 6.01 -1.84 -13.16
N GLY A 175 5.10 -2.04 -12.20
CA GLY A 175 5.23 -3.11 -11.22
C GLY A 175 5.31 -4.51 -11.82
N TYR A 176 6.02 -5.40 -11.13
CA TYR A 176 5.73 -6.83 -11.20
C TYR A 176 4.36 -7.09 -10.58
N GLU A 177 3.29 -6.63 -11.23
CA GLU A 177 1.95 -7.18 -10.98
C GLU A 177 1.97 -8.62 -11.47
N SER A 178 1.76 -9.54 -10.53
CA SER A 178 1.55 -10.93 -10.92
C SER A 178 0.29 -11.04 -11.79
N GLU A 179 0.23 -12.03 -12.69
CA GLU A 179 -0.99 -12.29 -13.46
C GLU A 179 -2.21 -12.52 -12.56
N ALA A 180 -1.99 -13.03 -11.35
CA ALA A 180 -3.01 -13.22 -10.33
C ALA A 180 -3.58 -11.87 -9.83
N GLU A 181 -2.73 -10.89 -9.53
CA GLU A 181 -3.17 -9.54 -9.10
C GLU A 181 -3.92 -8.81 -10.22
N LYS A 182 -3.48 -8.95 -11.48
CA LYS A 182 -4.21 -8.39 -12.63
C LYS A 182 -5.59 -9.02 -12.81
N ALA A 183 -5.67 -10.34 -12.69
CA ALA A 183 -6.93 -11.07 -12.78
C ALA A 183 -7.87 -10.71 -11.61
N GLU A 184 -7.34 -10.53 -10.41
CA GLU A 184 -8.10 -10.11 -9.23
C GLU A 184 -8.61 -8.68 -9.35
N LYS A 185 -7.78 -7.73 -9.80
CA LYS A 185 -8.22 -6.36 -10.09
C LYS A 185 -9.32 -6.32 -11.16
N ALA A 186 -9.12 -7.03 -12.27
CA ALA A 186 -10.14 -7.12 -13.32
C ALA A 186 -11.45 -7.75 -12.82
N ARG A 187 -11.36 -8.72 -11.90
CA ARG A 187 -12.54 -9.33 -11.26
C ARG A 187 -13.21 -8.37 -10.26
N ALA A 188 -12.42 -7.62 -9.49
CA ALA A 188 -12.92 -6.64 -8.53
C ALA A 188 -13.62 -5.47 -9.25
N GLU A 189 -13.02 -4.93 -10.31
CA GLU A 189 -13.64 -3.90 -11.16
C GLU A 189 -14.96 -4.38 -11.78
N LYS A 190 -15.02 -5.65 -12.21
CA LYS A 190 -16.23 -6.27 -12.76
C LYS A 190 -17.29 -6.57 -11.70
N ASN A 191 -16.89 -6.76 -10.44
CA ASN A 191 -17.75 -7.12 -9.31
C ASN A 191 -18.10 -5.92 -8.42
N LEU A 192 -17.87 -4.68 -8.86
CA LEU A 192 -18.46 -3.49 -8.28
C LEU A 192 -19.98 -3.54 -8.49
N LEU A 193 -20.65 -4.36 -7.68
CA LEU A 193 -22.07 -4.25 -7.42
C LEU A 193 -22.25 -2.94 -6.68
N ASN A 194 -22.93 -1.99 -7.31
CA ASN A 194 -23.22 -0.66 -6.80
C ASN A 194 -23.98 -0.77 -5.47
N GLY A 195 -23.25 -0.84 -4.35
CA GLY A 195 -23.76 -0.48 -3.04
C GLY A 195 -23.89 1.05 -2.95
N PRO A 196 -24.65 1.58 -1.97
CA PRO A 196 -24.76 3.02 -1.76
C PRO A 196 -23.35 3.64 -1.68
N ALA A 197 -23.00 4.46 -2.67
CA ALA A 197 -21.66 5.03 -2.75
C ALA A 197 -21.51 6.07 -1.64
N ILE A 198 -20.55 5.87 -0.72
CA ILE A 198 -20.22 6.88 0.29
C ILE A 198 -19.60 8.08 -0.44
N GLY A 199 -20.39 9.14 -0.64
CA GLY A 199 -19.97 10.36 -1.34
C GLY A 199 -19.75 10.21 -2.86
N GLY A 200 -20.29 9.14 -3.46
CA GLY A 200 -20.34 9.02 -4.93
C GLY A 200 -21.45 9.90 -5.53
N PRO A 201 -21.58 9.97 -6.87
CA PRO A 201 -22.73 10.67 -7.45
C PRO A 201 -23.99 9.97 -6.95
N GLU A 202 -24.73 10.65 -6.08
CA GLU A 202 -26.08 10.24 -5.72
C GLU A 202 -26.86 10.21 -7.02
N THR A 203 -27.34 9.04 -7.45
CA THR A 203 -28.32 8.98 -8.52
C THR A 203 -29.48 9.85 -8.05
N SER A 204 -29.72 10.96 -8.74
CA SER A 204 -30.72 11.92 -8.29
C SER A 204 -32.09 11.26 -8.31
N GLN A 205 -32.99 11.68 -7.41
CA GLN A 205 -34.35 11.16 -7.40
C GLN A 205 -35.03 11.38 -8.77
N ASP A 206 -34.68 12.48 -9.46
CA ASP A 206 -35.15 12.77 -10.82
C ASP A 206 -34.70 11.72 -11.85
N ASP A 207 -33.47 11.19 -11.73
CA ASP A 207 -32.97 10.12 -12.59
C ASP A 207 -33.65 8.77 -12.29
N ILE A 208 -33.99 8.53 -11.02
CA ILE A 208 -34.75 7.34 -10.58
C ILE A 208 -36.18 7.42 -11.13
N ASP A 209 -36.82 8.57 -11.00
CA ASP A 209 -38.19 8.80 -11.47
C ASP A 209 -38.27 8.70 -13.00
N ALA A 210 -37.25 9.18 -13.72
CA ALA A 210 -37.15 9.01 -15.17
C ALA A 210 -37.01 7.54 -15.60
N MET A 211 -36.25 6.73 -14.85
CA MET A 211 -36.12 5.29 -15.12
C MET A 211 -37.44 4.53 -14.87
N PHE A 212 -38.19 4.90 -13.83
CA PHE A 212 -39.50 4.27 -13.57
C PHE A 212 -40.61 4.79 -14.51
N ALA A 213 -40.51 6.02 -15.01
CA ALA A 213 -41.40 6.55 -16.04
C ALA A 213 -41.23 5.87 -17.40
N ASP A 214 -40.01 5.44 -17.74
CA ASP A 214 -39.70 4.75 -19.01
C ASP A 214 -39.99 3.23 -18.95
N ALA A 215 -39.86 2.60 -17.77
CA ALA A 215 -40.00 1.16 -17.60
C ALA A 215 -41.43 0.63 -17.39
N GLY A 216 -42.45 1.48 -17.24
CA GLY A 216 -43.82 1.01 -16.98
C GLY A 216 -44.86 2.12 -17.13
N GLY A 217 -45.56 2.10 -18.26
CA GLY A 217 -46.49 3.12 -18.72
C GLY A 217 -47.43 3.71 -17.67
N ALA A 218 -47.60 5.03 -17.76
CA ALA A 218 -48.67 5.83 -17.17
C ALA A 218 -49.26 5.23 -15.88
N ALA A 219 -48.63 5.52 -14.74
CA ALA A 219 -49.33 5.42 -13.47
C ALA A 219 -50.65 6.19 -13.62
N PRO A 220 -51.83 5.57 -13.45
CA PRO A 220 -53.05 6.34 -13.33
C PRO A 220 -52.84 7.29 -12.16
N ASP A 221 -53.23 8.56 -12.30
CA ASP A 221 -53.34 9.49 -11.18
C ASP A 221 -54.25 8.83 -10.13
N LEU A 222 -53.64 8.12 -9.19
CA LEU A 222 -54.29 7.59 -8.00
C LEU A 222 -54.48 8.80 -7.11
N ASP A 223 -55.55 9.54 -7.38
CA ASP A 223 -55.98 10.62 -6.53
C ASP A 223 -56.35 10.08 -5.14
N GLN A 224 -56.37 10.99 -4.16
CA GLN A 224 -56.69 10.66 -2.78
C GLN A 224 -58.04 9.92 -2.65
N SER A 225 -58.98 10.15 -3.58
CA SER A 225 -60.29 9.48 -3.59
C SER A 225 -60.22 7.99 -3.92
N SER A 226 -59.21 7.59 -4.71
CA SER A 226 -58.93 6.18 -5.04
C SER A 226 -58.36 5.41 -3.83
N ILE A 227 -57.67 6.10 -2.92
CA ILE A 227 -57.16 5.53 -1.67
C ILE A 227 -58.29 5.43 -0.64
N ASP A 228 -59.12 6.46 -0.52
CA ASP A 228 -60.22 6.49 0.46
C ASP A 228 -61.28 5.41 0.18
N SER A 229 -61.49 5.04 -1.09
CA SER A 229 -62.45 3.99 -1.50
C SER A 229 -62.01 2.54 -1.23
N LEU A 230 -60.77 2.31 -0.81
CA LEU A 230 -60.28 0.97 -0.41
C LEU A 230 -60.58 0.63 1.06
N PHE A 231 -60.99 1.62 1.85
CA PHE A 231 -61.22 1.48 3.30
C PHE A 231 -62.67 1.70 3.73
N ASP A 232 -63.61 1.88 2.78
CA ASP A 232 -65.07 1.82 2.96
C ASP A 232 -65.63 0.46 2.50
#